data_AF-A0A9X9C626-F1
#
_entry.id   AF-A0A9X9C626-F1
#
_cell.length_a   1.000
_cell.length_b   1.000
_cell.length_c   1.000
_cell.angle_alpha   90.00
_cell.angle_beta   90.00
_cell.angle_gamma   90.00
#
_symmetry.space_group_name_H-M   'P 1'
#
loop_
_entity.id
_entity.type
_entity.pdbx_description
1 polymer ?
#
loop_
_entity_poly.entity_id
_entity_poly.type
_entity_poly.pdbx_seq_one_letter_code
_entity_poly.pdbx_strand_id
1 'polypeptide(L)'
;MAYQIKNDVVPFLFVAAVAFIVNSRESKEHIYLKMVKVVIITGMINSVFVYFESAFSSLFMSVLAIDDMNNAGGASGVRLDNTLWGLRAMGTMTSFINSGTLIFFAIVCLLETKLYRGWKKLVMFAMLVAAMVLTTYKTTLLAIALYFGVKAVYMLFSRVRGAKMIYFFATVVVFTAMTYVFNSMDVYNKLAFTRYKDVAYNSIYIRVLQHADIIRDMEGRGQFYTGLGVGVNGTSGPSEDLKVNSKALDSTYIYIMSNYGFIGVFIYVSTAFLILLYLCLQGRENDNIAIVLLFYSLSVEFFTNNIFANFPCNLVMYTLVYLSMIYCRPPVVREKKTPVIKNAPGNMLGA
;
A
#
# COMPACT_ATOMS: atom_id res chain seq x y z
N MET A 1 21.63 -13.20 5.98
CA MET A 1 20.91 -13.02 4.70
C MET A 1 19.93 -14.18 4.39
N ALA A 2 20.36 -15.45 4.35
CA ALA A 2 19.48 -16.59 3.99
C ALA A 2 18.21 -16.75 4.86
N TYR A 3 18.29 -16.48 6.16
CA TYR A 3 17.14 -16.50 7.07
C TYR A 3 16.12 -15.40 6.77
N GLN A 4 16.55 -14.22 6.30
CA GLN A 4 15.67 -13.11 5.90
C GLN A 4 14.88 -13.48 4.66
N ILE A 5 15.58 -14.06 3.68
CA ILE A 5 14.98 -14.57 2.44
C ILE A 5 13.88 -15.56 2.79
N LYS A 6 14.10 -16.48 3.76
CA LYS A 6 13.04 -17.39 4.19
C LYS A 6 11.78 -16.66 4.66
N ASN A 7 11.89 -15.67 5.55
CA ASN A 7 10.73 -14.95 6.09
C ASN A 7 10.06 -14.05 5.03
N ASP A 8 10.86 -13.36 4.22
CA ASP A 8 10.37 -12.44 3.19
C ASP A 8 9.80 -13.18 1.97
N VAL A 9 10.19 -14.44 1.75
CA VAL A 9 9.66 -15.32 0.70
C VAL A 9 8.28 -15.88 1.06
N VAL A 10 7.91 -15.98 2.34
CA VAL A 10 6.59 -16.53 2.74
C VAL A 10 5.42 -15.78 2.07
N PRO A 11 5.38 -14.43 2.05
CA PRO A 11 4.37 -13.71 1.28
C PRO A 11 4.34 -14.05 -0.21
N PHE A 12 5.51 -14.28 -0.83
CA PHE A 12 5.62 -14.64 -2.24
C PHE A 12 5.22 -16.10 -2.50
N LEU A 13 5.43 -17.02 -1.56
CA LEU A 13 4.94 -18.40 -1.66
C LEU A 13 3.41 -18.46 -1.70
N PHE A 14 2.73 -17.59 -0.95
CA PHE A 14 1.28 -17.48 -1.04
C PHE A 14 0.83 -17.01 -2.43
N VAL A 15 1.50 -16.00 -3.00
CA VAL A 15 1.24 -15.53 -4.37
C VAL A 15 1.51 -16.64 -5.38
N ALA A 16 2.58 -17.43 -5.20
CA ALA A 16 2.88 -18.59 -6.03
C ALA A 16 1.80 -19.69 -5.90
N ALA A 17 1.31 -19.97 -4.69
CA ALA A 17 0.21 -20.91 -4.50
C ALA A 17 -1.07 -20.43 -5.21
N VAL A 18 -1.40 -19.14 -5.10
CA VAL A 18 -2.50 -18.52 -5.86
C VAL A 18 -2.25 -18.64 -7.37
N ALA A 19 -1.02 -18.43 -7.85
CA ALA A 19 -0.64 -18.61 -9.25
C ALA A 19 -0.95 -20.00 -9.78
N PHE A 20 -0.57 -21.05 -9.04
CA PHE A 20 -0.84 -22.44 -9.41
C PHE A 20 -2.34 -22.75 -9.45
N ILE A 21 -3.10 -22.30 -8.46
CA ILE A 21 -4.56 -22.51 -8.40
C ILE A 21 -5.29 -21.76 -9.51
N VAL A 22 -4.84 -20.55 -9.85
CA VAL A 22 -5.51 -19.70 -10.85
C VAL A 22 -5.17 -20.12 -12.27
N ASN A 23 -3.93 -20.58 -12.52
CA ASN A 23 -3.54 -21.03 -13.86
C ASN A 23 -4.22 -22.33 -14.30
N SER A 24 -4.76 -23.12 -13.36
CA SER A 24 -5.55 -24.32 -13.66
C SER A 24 -7.04 -24.04 -13.95
N ARG A 25 -7.50 -22.79 -13.85
CA ARG A 25 -8.92 -22.42 -14.02
C ARG A 25 -9.12 -21.43 -15.17
N GLU A 26 -10.12 -21.68 -16.02
CA GLU A 26 -10.46 -20.80 -17.13
C GLU A 26 -10.97 -19.42 -16.68
N SER A 27 -11.53 -19.30 -15.47
CA SER A 27 -12.20 -18.08 -14.99
C SER A 27 -11.31 -17.20 -14.09
N LYS A 28 -10.16 -16.74 -14.60
CA LYS A 28 -9.24 -15.83 -13.89
C LYS A 28 -9.92 -14.52 -13.47
N GLU A 29 -10.84 -14.00 -14.30
CA GLU A 29 -11.65 -12.80 -14.00
C GLU A 29 -12.46 -12.95 -12.71
N HIS A 30 -13.14 -14.09 -12.58
CA HIS A 30 -14.04 -14.33 -11.46
C HIS A 30 -13.28 -14.42 -10.15
N ILE A 31 -12.09 -15.01 -10.16
CA ILE A 31 -11.23 -15.08 -8.98
C ILE A 31 -10.76 -13.68 -8.59
N TYR A 32 -10.31 -12.87 -9.55
CA TYR A 32 -9.90 -11.49 -9.31
C TYR A 32 -11.04 -10.65 -8.71
N LEU A 33 -12.23 -10.67 -9.30
CA LEU A 33 -13.38 -9.92 -8.81
C LEU A 33 -13.86 -10.40 -7.44
N LYS A 34 -13.79 -11.71 -7.17
CA LYS A 34 -14.05 -12.26 -5.84
C LYS A 34 -13.04 -11.74 -4.83
N MET A 35 -11.75 -11.70 -5.16
CA MET A 35 -10.72 -11.17 -4.27
C MET A 35 -10.97 -9.69 -3.96
N VAL A 36 -11.25 -8.87 -4.98
CA VAL A 36 -11.62 -7.45 -4.80
C VAL A 36 -12.84 -7.31 -3.87
N LYS A 37 -13.86 -8.15 -4.06
CA LYS A 37 -15.07 -8.15 -3.20
C LYS A 37 -14.74 -8.52 -1.76
N VAL A 38 -13.88 -9.52 -1.54
CA VAL A 38 -13.42 -9.93 -0.19
C VAL A 38 -12.71 -8.76 0.48
N VAL A 39 -11.77 -8.09 -0.20
CA VAL A 39 -11.05 -6.93 0.36
C VAL A 39 -12.01 -5.81 0.79
N ILE A 40 -13.02 -5.50 -0.03
CA ILE A 40 -14.04 -4.50 0.32
C ILE A 40 -14.83 -4.95 1.56
N ILE A 41 -15.32 -6.19 1.59
CA ILE A 41 -16.10 -6.72 2.72
C ILE A 41 -15.26 -6.70 4.01
N THR A 42 -14.02 -7.17 3.97
CA THR A 42 -13.13 -7.17 5.14
C THR A 42 -12.85 -5.74 5.61
N GLY A 43 -12.64 -4.78 4.70
CA GLY A 43 -12.49 -3.37 5.04
C GLY A 43 -13.73 -2.77 5.70
N MET A 44 -14.92 -3.14 5.23
CA MET A 44 -16.18 -2.72 5.84
C MET A 44 -16.38 -3.31 7.24
N ILE A 45 -16.11 -4.60 7.42
CA ILE A 45 -16.15 -5.25 8.74
C ILE A 45 -15.17 -4.56 9.68
N ASN A 46 -13.91 -4.40 9.27
CA ASN A 46 -12.88 -3.72 10.06
C ASN A 46 -13.30 -2.28 10.45
N SER A 47 -13.98 -1.57 9.55
CA SER A 47 -14.49 -0.22 9.84
C SER A 47 -15.51 -0.20 10.97
N VAL A 48 -16.38 -1.21 11.07
CA VAL A 48 -17.34 -1.33 12.19
C VAL A 48 -16.61 -1.47 13.52
N PHE A 49 -15.57 -2.30 13.57
CA PHE A 49 -14.74 -2.46 14.77
C PHE A 49 -13.98 -1.18 15.11
N VAL A 50 -13.45 -0.47 14.11
CA VAL A 50 -12.80 0.84 14.31
C VAL A 50 -13.76 1.87 14.93
N TYR A 51 -15.01 1.90 14.48
CA TYR A 51 -16.02 2.77 15.10
C TYR A 51 -16.30 2.39 16.55
N PHE A 52 -16.43 1.09 16.82
CA PHE A 52 -16.65 0.59 18.17
C PHE A 52 -15.48 0.93 19.10
N GLU A 53 -14.25 0.64 18.70
CA GLU A 53 -13.04 0.97 19.47
C GLU A 53 -12.90 2.47 19.71
N SER A 54 -13.20 3.29 18.70
CA SER A 54 -13.12 4.74 18.86
C SER A 54 -14.21 5.29 19.78
N ALA A 55 -15.44 4.76 19.72
CA ALA A 55 -16.56 5.21 20.54
C ALA A 55 -16.43 4.77 22.00
N PHE A 56 -15.85 3.59 22.24
CA PHE A 56 -15.69 2.98 23.57
C PHE A 56 -14.22 2.91 23.98
N SER A 57 -13.41 3.90 23.58
CA SER A 57 -11.95 3.88 23.80
C SER A 57 -11.57 3.75 25.29
N SER A 58 -12.29 4.43 26.19
CA SER A 58 -12.08 4.33 27.64
C SER A 58 -12.38 2.94 28.20
N LEU A 59 -13.49 2.34 27.76
CA LEU A 59 -13.87 0.98 28.15
C LEU A 59 -12.86 -0.05 27.62
N PHE A 60 -12.40 0.11 26.38
CA PHE A 60 -11.43 -0.78 25.76
C PHE A 60 -10.06 -0.71 26.48
N MET A 61 -9.60 0.49 26.81
CA MET A 61 -8.38 0.72 27.59
C MET A 61 -8.48 0.12 29.00
N SER A 62 -9.63 0.27 29.65
CA SER A 62 -9.90 -0.30 30.98
C SER A 62 -9.95 -1.82 30.97
N VAL A 63 -10.61 -2.43 29.98
CA VAL A 63 -10.69 -3.90 29.85
C VAL A 63 -9.32 -4.53 29.57
N LEU A 64 -8.45 -3.83 28.84
CA LEU A 64 -7.10 -4.30 28.54
C LEU A 64 -6.08 -4.03 29.65
N ALA A 65 -6.50 -3.42 30.77
CA ALA A 65 -5.63 -3.07 31.91
C ALA A 65 -4.33 -2.35 31.51
N ILE A 66 -4.42 -1.45 30.52
CA ILE A 66 -3.29 -0.65 30.05
C ILE A 66 -3.21 0.60 30.93
N ASP A 67 -2.60 0.44 32.10
CA ASP A 67 -2.47 1.51 33.09
C ASP A 67 -1.36 2.52 32.76
N ASP A 68 -0.43 2.18 31.84
CA ASP A 68 0.69 3.04 31.52
C ASP A 68 0.86 3.33 30.02
N MET A 69 1.04 4.61 29.73
CA MET A 69 1.14 5.19 28.40
C MET A 69 2.50 4.83 27.76
N ASN A 70 2.64 3.65 27.13
CA ASN A 70 3.45 3.43 25.92
C ASN A 70 3.70 1.93 25.61
N ASN A 71 3.63 1.58 24.32
CA ASN A 71 4.43 0.53 23.68
C ASN A 71 4.49 -0.86 24.35
N ALA A 72 3.39 -1.38 24.91
CA ALA A 72 3.32 -2.78 25.34
C ALA A 72 3.20 -3.79 24.17
N GLY A 73 3.78 -3.49 23.00
CA GLY A 73 3.69 -4.32 21.78
C GLY A 73 4.59 -5.58 21.79
N GLY A 74 5.35 -5.81 22.86
CA GLY A 74 6.33 -6.90 22.92
C GLY A 74 5.77 -8.27 23.29
N ALA A 75 4.69 -8.36 24.07
CA ALA A 75 4.23 -9.63 24.64
C ALA A 75 3.06 -10.29 23.89
N SER A 76 2.17 -9.50 23.29
CA SER A 76 0.93 -10.00 22.65
C SER A 76 0.96 -9.97 21.12
N GLY A 77 1.99 -9.38 20.50
CA GLY A 77 2.03 -9.15 19.04
C GLY A 77 1.01 -8.11 18.54
N VAL A 78 0.30 -7.44 19.45
CA VAL A 78 -0.67 -6.39 19.15
C VAL A 78 -0.07 -5.03 19.52
N ARG A 79 -0.10 -4.08 18.58
CA ARG A 79 0.40 -2.72 18.80
C ARG A 79 -0.75 -1.77 19.13
N LEU A 80 -0.80 -1.38 20.40
CA LEU A 80 -1.76 -0.42 20.94
C LEU A 80 -1.03 0.90 21.17
N ASP A 81 -1.40 1.89 20.36
CA ASP A 81 -0.87 3.25 20.46
C ASP A 81 -2.03 4.19 20.82
N ASN A 82 -1.79 5.09 21.77
CA ASN A 82 -2.75 6.13 22.14
C ASN A 82 -2.34 7.49 21.55
N THR A 83 -3.34 8.35 21.35
CA THR A 83 -3.16 9.77 21.05
C THR A 83 -3.82 10.62 22.13
N LEU A 84 -3.55 11.93 22.11
CA LEU A 84 -4.20 12.92 22.98
C LEU A 84 -5.75 12.86 22.97
N TRP A 85 -6.35 12.29 21.92
CA TRP A 85 -7.79 12.24 21.70
C TRP A 85 -8.38 10.82 21.85
N GLY A 86 -7.59 9.86 22.33
CA GLY A 86 -8.03 8.47 22.53
C GLY A 86 -7.16 7.44 21.82
N LEU A 87 -7.63 6.20 21.82
CA LEU A 87 -6.97 5.04 21.22
C LEU A 87 -6.89 5.16 19.70
N ARG A 88 -5.73 4.83 19.11
CA ARG A 88 -5.62 4.67 17.66
C ARG A 88 -6.25 3.33 17.28
N ALA A 89 -7.45 3.41 16.73
CA ALA A 89 -8.25 2.23 16.44
C ALA A 89 -7.52 1.27 15.47
N MET A 90 -7.42 0.01 15.87
CA MET A 90 -6.82 -1.08 15.09
C MET A 90 -7.89 -1.97 14.46
N GLY A 91 -9.12 -1.93 14.94
CA GLY A 91 -10.22 -2.75 14.46
C GLY A 91 -9.89 -4.24 14.59
N THR A 92 -10.10 -4.99 13.51
CA THR A 92 -9.79 -6.43 13.47
C THR A 92 -8.31 -6.72 13.20
N MET A 93 -7.45 -5.70 13.14
CA MET A 93 -6.03 -5.84 12.83
C MET A 93 -5.15 -5.79 14.08
N THR A 94 -3.92 -6.28 13.95
CA THR A 94 -2.92 -6.26 15.02
C THR A 94 -2.28 -4.88 15.25
N SER A 95 -2.58 -3.89 14.41
CA SER A 95 -2.11 -2.50 14.55
C SER A 95 -3.01 -1.52 13.80
N PHE A 96 -3.06 -0.27 14.28
CA PHE A 96 -3.71 0.84 13.56
C PHE A 96 -3.12 1.08 12.16
N ILE A 97 -1.85 0.75 11.96
CA ILE A 97 -1.15 0.81 10.66
C ILE A 97 -1.81 -0.15 9.68
N ASN A 98 -1.89 -1.44 10.05
CA ASN A 98 -2.50 -2.47 9.23
C ASN A 98 -3.98 -2.19 8.99
N SER A 99 -4.69 -1.66 10.01
CA SER A 99 -6.08 -1.24 9.91
C SER A 99 -6.26 -0.14 8.87
N GLY A 100 -5.47 0.94 8.97
CA GLY A 100 -5.50 2.06 8.03
C GLY A 100 -5.16 1.61 6.61
N THR A 101 -4.13 0.77 6.44
CA THR A 101 -3.72 0.26 5.12
C THR A 101 -4.80 -0.63 4.50
N LEU A 102 -5.45 -1.52 5.27
CA LEU A 102 -6.58 -2.31 4.77
C LEU A 102 -7.73 -1.43 4.32
N ILE A 103 -8.11 -0.43 5.12
CA ILE A 103 -9.18 0.50 4.78
C ILE A 103 -8.84 1.25 3.49
N PHE A 104 -7.57 1.68 3.31
CA PHE A 104 -7.11 2.28 2.06
C PHE A 104 -7.28 1.32 0.87
N PHE A 105 -6.86 0.06 1.00
CA PHE A 105 -7.05 -0.94 -0.06
C PHE A 105 -8.53 -1.16 -0.39
N ALA A 106 -9.40 -1.22 0.62
CA ALA A 106 -10.83 -1.33 0.43
C ALA A 106 -11.41 -0.12 -0.32
N ILE A 107 -10.96 1.10 -0.02
CA ILE A 107 -11.35 2.32 -0.75
C ILE A 107 -10.92 2.24 -2.21
N VAL A 108 -9.66 1.91 -2.49
CA VAL A 108 -9.14 1.78 -3.87
C VAL A 108 -9.95 0.73 -4.63
N CYS A 109 -10.15 -0.45 -4.03
CA CYS A 109 -10.96 -1.52 -4.60
C CYS A 109 -12.40 -1.05 -4.89
N LEU A 110 -13.05 -0.35 -3.94
CA LEU A 110 -14.42 0.17 -4.09
C LEU A 110 -14.52 1.23 -5.20
N LEU A 111 -13.54 2.13 -5.28
CA LEU A 111 -13.54 3.25 -6.21
C LEU A 111 -13.21 2.83 -7.64
N GLU A 112 -12.22 1.95 -7.82
CA GLU A 112 -11.79 1.50 -9.15
C GLU A 112 -12.66 0.35 -9.70
N THR A 113 -13.37 -0.39 -8.85
CA THR A 113 -14.28 -1.44 -9.32
C THR A 113 -15.64 -0.91 -9.78
N LYS A 114 -16.25 -1.64 -10.71
CA LYS A 114 -17.63 -1.45 -11.17
C LYS A 114 -18.68 -2.27 -10.40
N LEU A 115 -18.26 -3.05 -9.40
CA LEU A 115 -19.13 -3.94 -8.60
C LEU A 115 -20.27 -3.19 -7.88
N TYR A 116 -20.02 -1.96 -7.43
CA TYR A 116 -20.97 -1.12 -6.71
C TYR A 116 -21.17 0.21 -7.44
N ARG A 117 -22.39 0.74 -7.45
CA ARG A 117 -22.74 2.01 -8.12
C ARG A 117 -23.73 2.85 -7.32
N GLY A 118 -23.77 4.14 -7.62
CA GLY A 118 -24.72 5.09 -7.06
C GLY A 118 -24.58 5.25 -5.54
N TRP A 119 -25.73 5.35 -4.86
CA TRP A 119 -25.81 5.61 -3.42
C TRP A 119 -25.06 4.59 -2.56
N LYS A 120 -25.13 3.30 -2.88
CA LYS A 120 -24.43 2.23 -2.14
C LYS A 120 -22.92 2.46 -2.10
N LYS A 121 -22.33 2.84 -3.24
CA LYS A 121 -20.89 3.13 -3.34
C LYS A 121 -20.52 4.37 -2.52
N LEU A 122 -21.37 5.40 -2.53
CA LEU A 122 -21.15 6.62 -1.76
C LEU A 122 -21.17 6.35 -0.26
N VAL A 123 -22.17 5.62 0.25
CA VAL A 123 -22.29 5.28 1.67
C VAL A 123 -21.09 4.44 2.13
N MET A 124 -20.73 3.40 1.38
CA MET A 124 -19.56 2.58 1.71
C MET A 124 -18.27 3.40 1.71
N PHE A 125 -18.11 4.30 0.73
CA PHE A 125 -16.94 5.18 0.66
C PHE A 125 -16.87 6.12 1.87
N ALA A 126 -17.98 6.78 2.23
CA ALA A 126 -18.03 7.65 3.40
C ALA A 126 -17.71 6.91 4.69
N MET A 127 -18.25 5.69 4.86
CA MET A 127 -17.94 4.83 6.00
C MET A 127 -16.45 4.43 6.04
N LEU A 128 -15.83 4.11 4.91
CA LEU A 128 -14.42 3.77 4.89
C LEU A 128 -13.52 4.98 5.17
N VAL A 129 -13.86 6.17 4.65
CA VAL A 129 -13.09 7.39 4.89
C VAL A 129 -13.16 7.82 6.35
N ALA A 130 -14.34 7.80 6.96
CA ALA A 130 -14.48 8.14 8.38
C ALA A 130 -13.71 7.14 9.27
N ALA A 131 -13.80 5.83 8.99
CA ALA A 131 -12.99 4.83 9.70
C ALA A 131 -11.48 5.07 9.51
N MET A 132 -11.02 5.40 8.29
CA MET A 132 -9.62 5.72 8.04
C MET A 132 -9.12 6.89 8.90
N VAL A 133 -9.92 7.95 9.06
CA VAL A 133 -9.57 9.08 9.93
C VAL A 133 -9.44 8.65 11.38
N LEU A 134 -10.35 7.78 11.87
CA LEU A 134 -10.33 7.27 13.24
C LEU A 134 -9.14 6.34 13.53
N THR A 135 -8.55 5.69 12.53
CA THR A 135 -7.26 4.99 12.73
C THR A 135 -6.12 5.94 13.06
N THR A 136 -6.28 7.25 12.77
CA THR A 136 -5.26 8.31 12.91
C THR A 136 -3.95 7.99 12.19
N TYR A 137 -3.97 7.09 11.21
CA TYR A 137 -2.79 6.73 10.44
C TYR A 137 -2.57 7.75 9.31
N LYS A 138 -1.72 8.75 9.57
CA LYS A 138 -1.48 9.89 8.66
C LYS A 138 -1.01 9.47 7.26
N THR A 139 -0.30 8.35 7.15
CA THR A 139 0.23 7.83 5.89
C THR A 139 -0.89 7.50 4.88
N THR A 140 -1.98 6.87 5.33
CA THR A 140 -3.09 6.52 4.43
C THR A 140 -3.95 7.73 4.08
N LEU A 141 -4.03 8.73 4.97
CA LEU A 141 -4.63 10.03 4.68
C LEU A 141 -3.82 10.82 3.63
N LEU A 142 -2.49 10.74 3.67
CA LEU A 142 -1.64 11.29 2.62
C LEU A 142 -1.85 10.52 1.30
N ALA A 143 -1.89 9.19 1.36
CA ALA A 143 -2.09 8.34 0.19
C ALA A 143 -3.42 8.60 -0.52
N ILE A 144 -4.52 8.78 0.21
CA ILE A 144 -5.83 9.05 -0.39
C ILE A 144 -5.88 10.45 -1.02
N ALA A 145 -5.25 11.45 -0.40
CA ALA A 145 -5.12 12.79 -0.98
C ALA A 145 -4.32 12.77 -2.29
N LEU A 146 -3.18 12.08 -2.30
CA LEU A 146 -2.37 11.87 -3.51
C LEU A 146 -3.14 11.08 -4.58
N TYR A 147 -3.84 10.02 -4.19
CA TYR A 147 -4.70 9.25 -5.10
C TYR A 147 -5.72 10.15 -5.80
N PHE A 148 -6.45 10.98 -5.06
CA PHE A 148 -7.43 11.89 -5.66
C PHE A 148 -6.78 12.95 -6.55
N GLY A 149 -5.63 13.49 -6.16
CA GLY A 149 -4.85 14.41 -7.00
C GLY A 149 -4.46 13.78 -8.34
N VAL A 150 -3.83 12.60 -8.31
CA VAL A 150 -3.44 11.87 -9.52
C VAL A 150 -4.68 11.44 -10.33
N LYS A 151 -5.75 11.01 -9.67
CA LYS A 151 -7.01 10.62 -10.32
C LYS A 151 -7.65 11.79 -11.04
N ALA A 152 -7.64 12.99 -10.46
CA ALA A 152 -8.15 14.20 -11.09
C ALA A 152 -7.41 14.49 -12.39
N VAL A 153 -6.07 14.46 -12.37
CA VAL A 153 -5.24 14.61 -13.58
C VAL A 153 -5.54 13.51 -14.59
N TYR A 154 -5.61 12.25 -14.16
CA TYR A 154 -5.99 11.13 -15.03
C TYR A 154 -7.36 11.33 -15.70
N MET A 155 -8.36 11.84 -14.98
CA MET A 155 -9.70 12.09 -15.53
C MET A 155 -9.68 13.14 -16.64
N LEU A 156 -8.89 14.21 -16.50
CA LEU A 156 -8.73 15.25 -17.52
C LEU A 156 -8.18 14.68 -18.83
N PHE A 157 -7.24 13.74 -18.75
CA PHE A 157 -6.59 13.14 -19.92
C PHE A 157 -7.15 11.75 -20.28
N SER A 158 -8.26 11.32 -19.67
CA SER A 158 -8.79 9.95 -19.80
C SER A 158 -9.13 9.53 -21.25
N ARG A 159 -9.28 10.48 -22.17
CA ARG A 159 -9.54 10.25 -23.60
C ARG A 159 -8.27 10.03 -24.42
N VAL A 160 -7.10 10.31 -23.86
CA VAL A 160 -5.79 10.19 -24.53
C VAL A 160 -5.29 8.76 -24.41
N ARG A 161 -4.78 8.20 -25.53
CA ARG A 161 -4.14 6.88 -25.51
C ARG A 161 -2.92 6.93 -24.59
N GLY A 162 -2.85 6.03 -23.62
CA GLY A 162 -1.75 6.00 -22.64
C GLY A 162 -1.94 6.90 -21.42
N ALA A 163 -3.15 7.44 -21.16
CA ALA A 163 -3.45 8.26 -19.98
C ALA A 163 -3.02 7.60 -18.65
N LYS A 164 -2.95 6.27 -18.58
CA LYS A 164 -2.47 5.55 -17.39
C LYS A 164 -1.02 5.83 -17.03
N MET A 165 -0.19 6.27 -17.98
CA MET A 165 1.18 6.69 -17.71
C MET A 165 1.28 7.85 -16.73
N ILE A 166 0.18 8.61 -16.53
CA ILE A 166 0.09 9.63 -15.48
C ILE A 166 0.40 9.04 -14.10
N TYR A 167 -0.07 7.82 -13.81
CA TYR A 167 0.27 7.16 -12.55
C TYR A 167 1.77 6.84 -12.46
N PHE A 168 2.38 6.36 -13.55
CA PHE A 168 3.83 6.10 -13.58
C PHE A 168 4.64 7.36 -13.32
N PHE A 169 4.37 8.45 -14.03
CA PHE A 169 5.07 9.72 -13.83
C PHE A 169 4.80 10.32 -12.44
N ALA A 170 3.57 10.22 -11.94
CA ALA A 170 3.24 10.62 -10.58
C ALA A 170 4.03 9.81 -9.55
N THR A 171 4.15 8.49 -9.72
CA THR A 171 4.99 7.64 -8.87
C THR A 171 6.43 8.14 -8.87
N VAL A 172 7.02 8.39 -10.04
CA VAL A 172 8.40 8.88 -10.14
C VAL A 172 8.56 10.21 -9.40
N VAL A 173 7.68 11.19 -9.64
CA VAL A 173 7.75 12.51 -8.99
C VAL A 173 7.62 12.41 -7.48
N VAL A 174 6.62 11.68 -6.98
CA VAL A 174 6.41 11.53 -5.53
C VAL A 174 7.53 10.70 -4.90
N PHE A 175 8.00 9.63 -5.56
CA PHE A 175 9.14 8.83 -5.10
C PHE A 175 10.40 9.68 -4.95
N THR A 176 10.74 10.50 -5.95
CA THR A 176 11.89 11.42 -5.88
C THR A 176 11.71 12.45 -4.77
N ALA A 177 10.52 13.04 -4.64
CA ALA A 177 10.24 14.00 -3.57
C ALA A 177 10.38 13.36 -2.17
N MET A 178 9.83 12.17 -1.96
CA MET A 178 9.93 11.45 -0.69
C MET A 178 11.37 10.99 -0.40
N THR A 179 12.11 10.55 -1.42
CA THR A 179 13.54 10.25 -1.30
C THR A 179 14.30 11.46 -0.76
N TYR A 180 14.06 12.64 -1.33
CA TYR A 180 14.68 13.87 -0.88
C TYR A 180 14.28 14.24 0.56
N VAL A 181 12.97 14.17 0.88
CA VAL A 181 12.45 14.50 2.22
C VAL A 181 13.04 13.61 3.31
N PHE A 182 13.16 12.30 3.07
CA PHE A 182 13.59 11.34 4.09
C PHE A 182 15.09 11.03 4.09
N ASN A 183 15.88 11.63 3.20
CA ASN A 183 17.33 11.47 3.17
C ASN A 183 18.12 12.79 3.28
N SER A 184 17.44 13.95 3.30
CA SER A 184 18.08 15.25 3.51
C SER A 184 17.53 15.97 4.74
N MET A 185 18.42 16.56 5.53
CA MET A 185 18.05 17.47 6.63
C MET A 185 17.49 18.81 6.13
N ASP A 186 17.65 19.14 4.86
CA ASP A 186 17.24 20.45 4.31
C ASP A 186 15.75 20.74 4.53
N VAL A 187 14.90 19.73 4.35
CA VAL A 187 13.45 19.88 4.53
C VAL A 187 13.12 20.12 6.00
N TYR A 188 13.73 19.36 6.91
CA TYR A 188 13.56 19.58 8.34
C TYR A 188 14.04 20.97 8.76
N ASN A 189 15.25 21.37 8.35
CA ASN A 189 15.86 22.65 8.71
C ASN A 189 14.98 23.83 8.27
N LYS A 190 14.35 23.75 7.09
CA LYS A 190 13.39 24.76 6.61
C LYS A 190 12.11 24.80 7.43
N LEU A 191 11.64 23.66 7.93
CA LEU A 191 10.41 23.55 8.73
C LEU A 191 10.63 23.81 10.23
N ALA A 192 11.86 23.68 10.72
CA ALA A 192 12.22 23.78 12.13
C ALA A 192 11.91 25.15 12.75
N PHE A 193 11.85 26.20 11.93
CA PHE A 193 11.53 27.58 12.34
C PHE A 193 10.05 27.95 12.12
N THR A 194 9.20 26.97 11.83
CA THR A 194 7.77 27.19 11.55
C THR A 194 6.90 26.52 12.63
N ARG A 195 5.59 26.79 12.60
CA ARG A 195 4.60 26.08 13.43
C ARG A 195 4.57 24.56 13.25
N TYR A 196 5.24 24.03 12.22
CA TYR A 196 5.29 22.60 11.92
C TYR A 196 6.51 21.89 12.52
N LYS A 197 7.33 22.58 13.34
CA LYS A 197 8.55 22.03 13.94
C LYS A 197 8.35 20.65 14.56
N ASP A 198 7.38 20.50 15.46
CA ASP A 198 7.18 19.24 16.21
C ASP A 198 6.72 18.10 15.30
N VAL A 199 5.93 18.41 14.28
CA VAL A 199 5.50 17.44 13.28
C VAL A 199 6.68 17.00 12.41
N ALA A 200 7.49 17.96 11.96
CA ALA A 200 8.68 17.72 11.14
C ALA A 200 9.75 16.96 11.94
N TYR A 201 9.88 17.21 13.24
CA TYR A 201 10.79 16.47 14.11
C TYR A 201 10.42 14.97 14.14
N ASN A 202 9.16 14.67 14.48
CA ASN A 202 8.70 13.29 14.61
C ASN A 202 8.61 12.55 13.27
N SER A 203 8.34 13.27 12.18
CA SER A 203 8.06 12.65 10.88
C SER A 203 9.27 12.62 9.95
N ILE A 204 10.20 13.57 10.05
CA ILE A 204 11.33 13.73 9.12
C ILE A 204 12.65 13.57 9.84
N TYR A 205 12.93 14.41 10.84
CA TYR A 205 14.25 14.48 11.50
C TYR A 205 14.71 13.13 12.06
N ILE A 206 13.86 12.48 12.86
CA ILE A 206 14.18 11.18 13.47
C ILE A 206 14.52 10.14 12.39
N ARG A 207 13.76 10.11 11.30
CA ARG A 207 13.98 9.16 10.21
C ARG A 207 15.27 9.44 9.44
N VAL A 208 15.58 10.70 9.15
CA VAL A 208 16.83 11.08 8.49
C VAL A 208 18.03 10.66 9.34
N LEU A 209 17.98 10.88 10.66
CA LEU A 209 19.02 10.41 11.57
C LEU A 209 19.14 8.89 11.60
N GLN A 210 18.02 8.17 11.69
CA GLN A 210 18.00 6.70 11.67
C GLN A 210 18.58 6.14 10.37
N HIS A 211 18.23 6.74 9.22
CA HIS A 211 18.77 6.36 7.93
C HIS A 211 20.29 6.58 7.87
N ALA A 212 20.77 7.75 8.28
CA ALA A 212 22.19 8.06 8.32
C ALA A 212 22.95 7.12 9.26
N ASP A 213 22.36 6.76 10.40
CA ASP A 213 22.99 5.86 11.37
C ASP A 213 23.15 4.42 10.85
N ILE A 214 22.16 3.92 10.11
CA ILE A 214 22.24 2.61 9.47
C ILE A 214 23.25 2.62 8.32
N ILE A 215 23.30 3.69 7.52
CA ILE A 215 24.29 3.83 6.45
C ILE A 215 25.71 3.79 7.03
N ARG A 216 25.99 4.56 8.09
CA ARG A 216 27.32 4.56 8.74
C ARG A 216 27.72 3.19 9.29
N ASP A 217 26.77 2.45 9.86
CA ASP A 217 27.03 1.09 10.37
C ASP A 217 27.30 0.10 9.23
N MET A 218 26.59 0.24 8.10
CA MET A 218 26.86 -0.55 6.90
C MET A 218 28.24 -0.24 6.30
N GLU A 219 28.61 1.05 6.22
CA GLU A 219 29.92 1.50 5.73
C GLU A 219 31.05 1.03 6.63
N GLY A 220 30.91 1.22 7.95
CA GLY A 220 31.92 0.82 8.94
C GLY A 220 32.21 -0.68 8.96
N ARG A 221 31.29 -1.50 8.45
CA ARG A 221 31.45 -2.96 8.33
C ARG A 221 31.76 -3.43 6.90
N GLY A 222 31.94 -2.52 5.95
CA GLY A 222 32.22 -2.85 4.55
C GLY A 222 31.06 -3.53 3.81
N GLN A 223 29.82 -3.39 4.31
CA GLN A 223 28.62 -4.06 3.80
C GLN A 223 27.63 -3.07 3.14
N PHE A 224 28.14 -1.97 2.60
CA PHE A 224 27.31 -0.92 1.99
C PHE A 224 26.40 -1.45 0.87
N TYR A 225 26.94 -2.29 -0.02
CA TYR A 225 26.20 -2.81 -1.18
C TYR A 225 25.34 -4.04 -0.87
N THR A 226 25.76 -4.86 0.09
CA THR A 226 25.21 -6.19 0.38
C THR A 226 24.34 -6.25 1.62
N GLY A 227 24.43 -5.24 2.49
CA GLY A 227 23.67 -5.17 3.75
C GLY A 227 24.27 -6.04 4.85
N LEU A 228 23.77 -5.83 6.06
CA LEU A 228 24.25 -6.48 7.28
C LEU A 228 23.54 -7.81 7.58
N GLY A 229 22.35 -7.98 7.02
CA GLY A 229 21.51 -9.14 7.27
C GLY A 229 20.75 -9.09 8.60
N VAL A 230 19.93 -10.13 8.82
CA VAL A 230 18.95 -10.22 9.91
C VAL A 230 19.56 -10.08 11.29
N GLY A 231 18.92 -9.28 12.13
CA GLY A 231 19.21 -9.24 13.57
C GLY A 231 20.49 -8.48 13.92
N VAL A 232 21.19 -7.90 12.93
CA VAL A 232 22.27 -6.94 13.18
C VAL A 232 21.68 -5.57 13.48
N ASN A 233 20.70 -5.15 12.69
CA ASN A 233 19.82 -4.01 12.98
C ASN A 233 18.38 -4.52 13.07
N GLY A 234 17.59 -3.99 14.02
CA GLY A 234 16.22 -4.42 14.29
C GLY A 234 16.07 -5.31 15.53
N THR A 235 14.83 -5.39 16.05
CA THR A 235 14.50 -6.07 17.32
C THR A 235 14.47 -7.60 17.21
N SER A 236 14.78 -8.13 16.03
CA SER A 236 14.66 -9.54 15.66
C SER A 236 16.04 -10.20 15.60
N GLY A 237 16.75 -10.18 16.73
CA GLY A 237 18.02 -10.89 16.92
C GLY A 237 17.87 -12.12 17.83
N PRO A 238 18.66 -13.19 17.62
CA PRO A 238 18.60 -14.40 18.45
C PRO A 238 19.14 -14.21 19.88
N SER A 239 19.92 -13.16 20.16
CA SER A 239 20.41 -12.84 21.51
C SER A 239 19.75 -11.59 22.07
N GLU A 240 19.54 -11.55 23.38
CA GLU A 240 18.97 -10.37 24.07
C GLU A 240 19.90 -9.15 24.00
N ASP A 241 21.22 -9.36 23.99
CA ASP A 241 22.20 -8.27 23.85
C ASP A 241 22.10 -7.52 22.51
N LEU A 242 21.66 -8.20 21.44
CA LEU A 242 21.40 -7.58 20.14
C LEU A 242 20.11 -6.74 20.14
N LYS A 243 19.16 -7.04 21.04
CA LYS A 243 17.91 -6.26 21.17
C LYS A 243 18.15 -4.91 21.85
N VAL A 244 19.15 -4.81 22.74
CA VAL A 244 19.49 -3.57 23.48
C VAL A 244 20.06 -2.49 22.54
N ASN A 245 20.66 -2.88 21.41
CA ASN A 245 21.21 -1.97 20.39
C ASN A 245 20.37 -1.93 19.09
N SER A 246 19.11 -2.37 19.14
CA SER A 246 18.26 -2.51 17.96
C SER A 246 17.89 -1.16 17.33
N LYS A 247 18.23 -0.95 16.06
CA LYS A 247 17.78 0.18 15.24
C LYS A 247 16.38 -0.07 14.66
N ALA A 248 15.53 0.95 14.61
CA ALA A 248 14.18 0.83 14.05
C ALA A 248 14.23 0.62 12.53
N LEU A 249 13.64 -0.48 12.05
CA LEU A 249 13.49 -0.79 10.61
C LEU A 249 12.03 -0.64 10.18
N ASP A 250 11.44 0.50 10.51
CA ASP A 250 10.03 0.79 10.36
C ASP A 250 9.63 1.18 8.93
N SER A 251 10.57 1.57 8.06
CA SER A 251 10.33 1.80 6.62
C SER A 251 10.83 0.65 5.74
N THR A 252 10.15 0.42 4.62
CA THR A 252 10.56 -0.60 3.63
C THR A 252 11.96 -0.28 3.08
N TYR A 253 12.23 0.99 2.82
CA TYR A 253 13.52 1.47 2.34
C TYR A 253 14.65 1.05 3.28
N ILE A 254 14.54 1.41 4.56
CA ILE A 254 15.60 1.17 5.53
C ILE A 254 15.72 -0.31 5.88
N TYR A 255 14.59 -1.03 5.87
CA TYR A 255 14.54 -2.46 6.08
C TYR A 255 15.30 -3.23 5.00
N ILE A 256 15.02 -2.94 3.72
CA ILE A 256 15.73 -3.60 2.62
C ILE A 256 17.19 -3.18 2.63
N MET A 257 17.48 -1.88 2.79
CA MET A 257 18.84 -1.36 2.78
C MET A 257 19.70 -2.01 3.87
N SER A 258 19.19 -2.10 5.11
CA SER A 258 19.93 -2.72 6.20
C SER A 258 20.16 -4.22 5.99
N ASN A 259 19.20 -4.94 5.41
CA ASN A 259 19.27 -6.40 5.27
C ASN A 259 19.98 -6.87 4.00
N TYR A 260 19.87 -6.10 2.91
CA TYR A 260 20.25 -6.49 1.55
C TYR A 260 21.10 -5.44 0.83
N GLY A 261 21.40 -4.32 1.49
CA GLY A 261 22.22 -3.24 0.96
C GLY A 261 21.55 -2.47 -0.18
N PHE A 262 22.31 -1.56 -0.79
CA PHE A 262 21.84 -0.79 -1.93
C PHE A 262 21.49 -1.66 -3.15
N ILE A 263 22.11 -2.83 -3.31
CA ILE A 263 21.75 -3.78 -4.38
C ILE A 263 20.32 -4.29 -4.17
N GLY A 264 19.95 -4.67 -2.95
CA GLY A 264 18.59 -5.11 -2.63
C GLY A 264 17.56 -4.01 -2.89
N VAL A 265 17.86 -2.77 -2.47
CA VAL A 265 17.01 -1.60 -2.74
C VAL A 265 16.82 -1.42 -4.25
N PHE A 266 17.92 -1.45 -5.02
CA PHE A 266 17.88 -1.28 -6.47
C PHE A 266 17.04 -2.35 -7.16
N ILE A 267 17.22 -3.63 -6.79
CA ILE A 267 16.44 -4.76 -7.35
C ILE A 267 14.95 -4.60 -7.03
N TYR A 268 14.61 -4.31 -5.78
CA TYR A 268 13.22 -4.14 -5.36
C TYR A 268 12.53 -2.99 -6.10
N VAL A 269 13.15 -1.80 -6.08
CA VAL A 269 12.61 -0.60 -6.71
C VAL A 269 12.48 -0.79 -8.22
N SER A 270 13.51 -1.33 -8.88
CA SER A 270 13.48 -1.59 -10.33
C SER A 270 12.38 -2.58 -10.70
N THR A 271 12.24 -3.68 -9.96
CA THR A 271 11.20 -4.68 -10.20
C THR A 271 9.81 -4.08 -10.08
N ALA A 272 9.56 -3.31 -9.01
CA ALA A 272 8.27 -2.70 -8.79
C ALA A 272 7.93 -1.61 -9.84
N PHE A 273 8.91 -0.80 -10.25
CA PHE A 273 8.73 0.16 -11.35
C PHE A 273 8.47 -0.52 -12.69
N LEU A 274 9.15 -1.65 -12.99
CA LEU A 274 8.91 -2.42 -14.22
C LEU A 274 7.49 -3.01 -14.24
N ILE A 275 7.02 -3.55 -13.12
CA ILE A 275 5.64 -4.06 -12.99
C ILE A 275 4.64 -2.91 -13.19
N LEU A 276 4.87 -1.77 -12.54
CA LEU A 276 4.02 -0.59 -12.68
C LEU A 276 3.97 -0.10 -14.14
N LEU A 277 5.13 -0.01 -14.80
CA LEU A 277 5.24 0.38 -16.20
C LEU A 277 4.47 -0.60 -17.10
N TYR A 278 4.67 -1.90 -16.90
CA TYR A 278 3.94 -2.94 -17.63
C TYR A 278 2.41 -2.75 -17.51
N LEU A 279 1.89 -2.60 -16.30
CA LEU A 279 0.45 -2.38 -16.07
C LEU A 279 -0.06 -1.08 -16.70
N CYS A 280 0.74 0.00 -16.65
CA CYS A 280 0.37 1.27 -17.27
C CYS A 280 0.30 1.17 -18.81
N LEU A 281 1.22 0.43 -19.43
CA LEU A 281 1.27 0.23 -20.88
C LEU A 281 0.15 -0.68 -21.40
N GLN A 282 -0.27 -1.68 -20.62
CA GLN A 282 -1.35 -2.59 -21.01
C GLN A 282 -2.71 -1.87 -21.14
N GLY A 283 -2.97 -0.86 -20.31
CA GLY A 283 -4.15 -0.02 -20.45
C GLY A 283 -5.48 -0.71 -20.09
N ARG A 284 -5.50 -1.86 -19.41
CA ARG A 284 -6.73 -2.65 -19.17
C ARG A 284 -7.51 -2.06 -18.00
N GLU A 285 -8.83 -2.00 -18.08
CA GLU A 285 -9.65 -1.29 -17.08
C GLU A 285 -9.38 -1.72 -15.62
N ASN A 286 -9.18 -3.02 -15.37
CA ASN A 286 -8.96 -3.56 -14.03
C ASN A 286 -7.54 -3.33 -13.47
N ASP A 287 -6.57 -2.94 -14.29
CA ASP A 287 -5.18 -2.69 -13.84
C ASP A 287 -5.10 -1.51 -12.86
N ASN A 288 -6.10 -0.62 -12.85
CA ASN A 288 -6.10 0.58 -12.01
C ASN A 288 -5.92 0.26 -10.53
N ILE A 289 -6.52 -0.83 -10.03
CA ILE A 289 -6.37 -1.23 -8.62
C ILE A 289 -4.89 -1.51 -8.35
N ALA A 290 -4.25 -2.38 -9.14
CA ALA A 290 -2.84 -2.72 -8.97
C ALA A 290 -1.90 -1.51 -9.17
N ILE A 291 -2.19 -0.65 -10.16
CA ILE A 291 -1.43 0.58 -10.41
C ILE A 291 -1.46 1.50 -9.19
N VAL A 292 -2.64 1.72 -8.60
CA VAL A 292 -2.80 2.59 -7.42
C VAL A 292 -2.14 1.97 -6.18
N LEU A 293 -2.25 0.65 -6.00
CA LEU A 293 -1.58 -0.05 -4.91
C LEU A 293 -0.05 0.04 -5.02
N LEU A 294 0.50 -0.13 -6.22
CA LEU A 294 1.94 0.06 -6.47
C LEU A 294 2.37 1.52 -6.31
N PHE A 295 1.57 2.47 -6.77
CA PHE A 295 1.79 3.90 -6.52
C PHE A 295 1.89 4.18 -5.01
N TYR A 296 0.95 3.68 -4.21
CA TYR A 296 0.97 3.83 -2.75
C TYR A 296 2.22 3.19 -2.12
N SER A 297 2.49 1.93 -2.47
CA SER A 297 3.60 1.17 -1.88
C SER A 297 4.95 1.78 -2.23
N LEU A 298 5.20 2.13 -3.50
CA LEU A 298 6.47 2.73 -3.91
C LEU A 298 6.62 4.17 -3.42
N SER A 299 5.58 4.99 -3.54
CA SER A 299 5.74 6.43 -3.33
C SER A 299 5.62 6.82 -1.87
N VAL A 300 4.71 6.20 -1.12
CA VAL A 300 4.39 6.59 0.24
C VAL A 300 4.90 5.56 1.22
N GLU A 301 4.44 4.31 1.10
CA GLU A 301 4.73 3.30 2.11
C GLU A 301 6.22 2.97 2.16
N PHE A 302 6.92 2.96 1.02
CA PHE A 302 8.35 2.64 0.93
C PHE A 302 9.21 3.40 1.94
N PHE A 303 8.92 4.69 2.15
CA PHE A 303 9.67 5.55 3.07
C PHE A 303 9.02 5.70 4.44
N THR A 304 7.72 5.46 4.56
CA THR A 304 6.94 5.76 5.76
C THR A 304 6.67 4.54 6.64
N ASN A 305 6.63 3.34 6.05
CA ASN A 305 6.30 2.10 6.74
C ASN A 305 6.89 0.85 6.06
N ASN A 306 6.85 -0.31 6.71
CA ASN A 306 7.46 -1.54 6.21
C ASN A 306 6.40 -2.52 5.68
N ILE A 307 6.22 -2.56 4.35
CA ILE A 307 5.26 -3.47 3.73
C ILE A 307 5.57 -4.94 4.05
N PHE A 308 6.83 -5.34 4.22
CA PHE A 308 7.16 -6.73 4.55
C PHE A 308 6.62 -7.15 5.92
N ALA A 309 6.57 -6.21 6.87
CA ALA A 309 6.03 -6.44 8.21
C ALA A 309 4.50 -6.23 8.32
N ASN A 310 3.86 -5.64 7.30
CA ASN A 310 2.43 -5.32 7.31
C ASN A 310 1.54 -6.51 6.92
N PHE A 311 1.67 -7.63 7.63
CA PHE A 311 0.74 -8.75 7.46
C PHE A 311 -0.64 -8.40 8.04
N PRO A 312 -1.77 -8.71 7.36
CA PRO A 312 -1.90 -9.42 6.08
C PRO A 312 -2.00 -8.50 4.84
N CYS A 313 -1.83 -7.18 4.99
CA CYS A 313 -1.96 -6.21 3.90
C CYS A 313 -0.99 -6.50 2.75
N ASN A 314 0.24 -6.87 3.07
CA ASN A 314 1.25 -7.25 2.06
C ASN A 314 0.78 -8.39 1.14
N LEU A 315 0.20 -9.45 1.71
CA LEU A 315 -0.37 -10.57 0.95
C LEU A 315 -1.49 -10.11 0.04
N VAL A 316 -2.41 -9.28 0.55
CA VAL A 316 -3.52 -8.74 -0.23
C VAL A 316 -3.00 -7.94 -1.42
N MET A 317 -2.04 -7.04 -1.18
CA MET A 317 -1.44 -6.22 -2.22
C MET A 317 -0.75 -7.07 -3.29
N TYR A 318 0.17 -7.95 -2.88
CA TYR A 318 0.93 -8.78 -3.83
C TYR A 318 0.01 -9.69 -4.64
N THR A 319 -1.03 -10.25 -4.01
CA THR A 319 -2.03 -11.07 -4.70
C THR A 319 -2.80 -10.26 -5.75
N LEU A 320 -3.29 -9.07 -5.40
CA LEU A 320 -4.04 -8.22 -6.34
C LEU A 320 -3.17 -7.73 -7.51
N VAL A 321 -1.92 -7.36 -7.25
CA VAL A 321 -0.95 -6.98 -8.29
C VAL A 321 -0.68 -8.16 -9.22
N TYR A 322 -0.38 -9.33 -8.65
CA TYR A 322 -0.14 -10.55 -9.42
C TYR A 322 -1.34 -10.95 -10.29
N LEU A 323 -2.54 -11.00 -9.70
CA LEU A 323 -3.76 -11.33 -10.43
C LEU A 323 -4.02 -10.34 -11.57
N SER A 324 -3.72 -9.05 -11.38
CA SER A 324 -3.86 -8.03 -12.43
C SER A 324 -2.88 -8.26 -13.59
N MET A 325 -1.65 -8.71 -13.31
CA MET A 325 -0.66 -9.02 -14.36
C MET A 325 -1.09 -10.20 -15.24
N ILE A 326 -1.65 -11.26 -14.64
CA ILE A 326 -2.05 -12.48 -15.36
C ILE A 326 -3.45 -12.42 -15.95
N TYR A 327 -4.30 -11.51 -15.47
CA TYR A 327 -5.64 -11.32 -15.98
C TYR A 327 -5.58 -10.58 -17.33
N CYS A 328 -5.57 -11.34 -18.43
CA CYS A 328 -5.77 -10.81 -19.77
C CYS A 328 -7.27 -10.77 -20.08
N ARG A 329 -7.88 -9.57 -20.04
CA ARG A 329 -9.05 -9.33 -20.87
C ARG A 329 -8.53 -8.93 -22.26
N PRO A 330 -8.91 -9.60 -23.36
CA PRO A 330 -8.63 -9.05 -24.67
C PRO A 330 -9.27 -7.65 -24.74
N PRO A 331 -8.57 -6.65 -25.31
CA PRO A 331 -9.16 -5.33 -25.49
C PRO A 331 -10.46 -5.50 -26.27
N VAL A 332 -11.54 -4.90 -25.78
CA VAL A 332 -12.80 -4.83 -26.52
C VAL A 332 -12.49 -4.05 -27.79
N VAL A 333 -12.27 -4.75 -28.89
CA VAL A 333 -12.31 -4.15 -30.22
C VAL A 333 -13.72 -3.59 -30.32
N ARG A 334 -13.84 -2.27 -30.25
CA ARG A 334 -15.08 -1.62 -30.65
C ARG A 334 -15.22 -1.93 -32.13
N GLU A 335 -15.95 -2.98 -32.46
CA GLU A 335 -16.47 -3.15 -33.80
C GLU A 335 -17.16 -1.82 -34.15
N LYS A 336 -16.61 -1.12 -35.14
CA LYS A 336 -17.36 -0.07 -35.81
C LYS A 336 -18.64 -0.77 -36.25
N LYS A 337 -19.77 -0.42 -35.64
CA LYS A 337 -21.08 -0.78 -36.18
C LYS A 337 -21.11 -0.24 -37.60
N THR A 338 -20.85 -1.09 -38.58
CA THR A 338 -21.17 -0.82 -39.97
C THR A 338 -22.67 -0.56 -39.97
N PRO A 339 -23.14 0.60 -40.48
CA PRO A 339 -24.56 0.85 -40.54
C PRO A 339 -25.18 -0.25 -41.40
N VAL A 340 -26.08 -1.03 -40.80
CA VAL A 340 -26.93 -1.97 -41.51
C VAL A 340 -27.83 -1.11 -42.39
N ILE A 341 -27.49 -1.01 -43.68
CA ILE A 341 -28.40 -0.51 -44.70
C ILE A 341 -29.55 -1.52 -44.76
N LYS A 342 -30.67 -1.19 -44.13
CA LYS A 342 -31.93 -1.90 -44.34
C LYS A 342 -32.37 -1.62 -45.77
N ASN A 343 -32.05 -2.51 -46.70
CA ASN A 343 -32.77 -2.55 -47.96
C ASN A 343 -34.19 -3.06 -47.66
N ALA A 344 -35.16 -2.19 -47.88
CA ALA A 344 -36.58 -2.46 -47.71
C ALA A 344 -37.05 -3.58 -48.67
N PRO A 345 -38.07 -4.37 -48.30
CA PRO A 345 -38.56 -5.47 -49.10
C PRO A 345 -39.51 -4.99 -50.20
N GLY A 346 -39.36 -5.57 -51.39
CA GLY A 346 -40.44 -5.76 -52.35
C GLY A 346 -40.82 -4.59 -53.25
N ASN A 347 -40.49 -4.72 -54.54
CA ASN A 347 -41.46 -4.50 -55.61
C ASN A 347 -41.22 -5.56 -56.68
N MET A 348 -41.95 -6.68 -56.56
CA MET A 348 -42.32 -7.49 -57.71
C MET A 348 -43.50 -6.81 -58.39
N LEU A 349 -43.28 -6.25 -59.57
CA LEU A 349 -44.22 -5.83 -60.62
C LEU A 349 -43.28 -5.64 -61.83
N GLY A 350 -43.25 -6.47 -62.88
CA GLY A 350 -44.36 -6.91 -63.70
C GLY A 350 -44.26 -6.20 -65.05
N ALA A 351 -43.63 -6.85 -66.04
CA ALA A 351 -43.75 -6.71 -67.50
C ALA A 351 -42.48 -7.23 -68.19
#